data_AF-A0A959FJD7-F1
#
_entry.id   AF-A0A959FJD7-F1
#
_cell.length_a   1.000
_cell.length_b   1.000
_cell.length_c   1.000
_cell.angle_alpha   90.00
_cell.angle_beta   90.00
_cell.angle_gamma   90.00
#
_symmetry.space_group_name_H-M   'P 1'
#
loop_
_entity.id
_entity.type
_entity.pdbx_description
1 polymer ?
#
loop_
_entity_poly.entity_id
_entity_poly.type
_entity_poly.pdbx_seq_one_letter_code
_entity_poly.pdbx_strand_id
1 'polypeptide(L)'
;MKEPLDSPFETPADPGLAIVAWWEGRRLPFNLVIAGTGLVGFVALQVRIPYPERFIYSCVVYLLVANFCYCLSWGTELLLLHYSRGRRSLARYRQVLYVIGMTGSLLLTLLVTFLVGAASAFVG
;
A
#
# COMPACT_ATOMS: atom_id res chain seq x y z
N MET A 1 -3.84 -4.40 -49.90
CA MET A 1 -3.34 -5.77 -49.70
C MET A 1 -2.88 -5.84 -48.25
N LYS A 2 -3.48 -6.75 -47.47
CA LYS A 2 -3.48 -6.87 -46.00
C LYS A 2 -2.31 -6.19 -45.25
N GLU A 3 -2.65 -5.20 -44.42
CA GLU A 3 -1.80 -4.81 -43.28
C GLU A 3 -1.66 -6.04 -42.36
N PRO A 4 -0.42 -6.42 -41.99
CA PRO A 4 -0.20 -7.58 -41.16
C PRO A 4 0.03 -7.19 -39.69
N LEU A 5 -0.34 -8.13 -38.81
CA LEU A 5 0.04 -8.27 -37.40
C LEU A 5 -0.76 -7.46 -36.38
N ASP A 6 -1.89 -8.06 -35.97
CA ASP A 6 -2.13 -8.49 -34.59
C ASP A 6 -0.95 -8.18 -33.64
N SER A 7 -0.98 -7.01 -33.00
CA SER A 7 -0.31 -6.89 -31.71
C SER A 7 -1.19 -7.68 -30.73
N PRO A 8 -0.64 -8.60 -29.89
CA PRO A 8 -1.44 -9.44 -28.98
C PRO A 8 -2.12 -8.67 -27.84
N PHE A 9 -2.24 -7.34 -27.94
CA PHE A 9 -2.87 -6.46 -26.98
C PHE A 9 -4.22 -5.89 -27.49
N GLU A 10 -4.82 -6.50 -28.53
CA GLU A 10 -6.17 -6.17 -29.01
C GLU A 10 -7.25 -6.37 -27.95
N THR A 11 -7.60 -5.30 -27.24
CA THR A 11 -8.91 -4.64 -27.07
C THR A 11 -8.74 -3.61 -25.95
N PRO A 12 -9.47 -2.46 -25.92
CA PRO A 12 -9.32 -1.50 -24.83
C PRO A 12 -9.87 -2.17 -23.57
N ALA A 13 -8.98 -2.80 -22.79
CA ALA A 13 -9.30 -3.35 -21.50
C ALA A 13 -10.10 -2.28 -20.74
N ASP A 14 -11.24 -2.68 -20.18
CA ASP A 14 -12.07 -1.78 -19.36
C ASP A 14 -11.13 -0.92 -18.49
N PRO A 15 -11.14 0.41 -18.65
CA PRO A 15 -10.18 1.28 -17.99
C PRO A 15 -10.24 1.14 -16.47
N GLY A 16 -11.37 0.69 -15.91
CA GLY A 16 -11.49 0.26 -14.53
C GLY A 16 -10.66 -0.99 -14.25
N LEU A 17 -10.81 -2.06 -15.04
CA LEU A 17 -10.05 -3.31 -14.90
C LEU A 17 -8.53 -3.10 -14.99
N ALA A 18 -8.09 -2.21 -15.90
CA ALA A 18 -6.68 -1.82 -16.02
C ALA A 18 -6.16 -1.04 -14.79
N ILE A 19 -7.01 -0.26 -14.12
CA ILE A 19 -6.70 0.34 -12.82
C ILE A 19 -6.54 -0.76 -11.77
N VAL A 20 -7.52 -1.65 -11.65
CA VAL A 20 -7.50 -2.75 -10.66
C VAL A 20 -6.24 -3.59 -10.79
N ALA A 21 -5.91 -4.05 -12.00
CA ALA A 21 -4.75 -4.88 -12.26
C ALA A 21 -3.42 -4.19 -11.87
N TRP A 22 -3.33 -2.88 -12.11
CA TRP A 22 -2.14 -2.10 -11.74
C TRP A 22 -1.94 -2.01 -10.22
N TRP A 23 -3.03 -1.84 -9.47
CA TRP A 23 -3.01 -1.81 -8.01
C TRP A 23 -2.76 -3.21 -7.44
N GLU A 24 -3.50 -4.24 -7.84
CA GLU A 24 -3.26 -5.60 -7.34
C GLU A 24 -1.81 -6.08 -7.58
N GLY A 25 -1.20 -5.72 -8.72
CA GLY A 25 0.23 -6.00 -8.97
C GLY A 25 1.22 -5.32 -8.02
N ARG A 26 0.79 -4.27 -7.29
CA ARG A 26 1.61 -3.52 -6.31
C ARG A 26 1.24 -3.82 -4.86
N ARG A 27 0.22 -4.61 -4.62
CA ARG A 27 -0.23 -4.94 -3.27
C ARG A 27 0.81 -5.73 -2.49
N LEU A 28 1.41 -6.74 -3.14
CA LEU A 28 2.48 -7.54 -2.56
C LEU A 28 3.71 -6.69 -2.20
N PRO A 29 4.34 -5.92 -3.12
CA PRO A 29 5.50 -5.10 -2.76
C PRO A 29 5.17 -4.04 -1.71
N PHE A 30 3.95 -3.45 -1.72
CA PHE A 30 3.51 -2.56 -0.65
C PHE A 30 3.53 -3.24 0.72
N ASN A 31 2.86 -4.40 0.85
CA ASN A 31 2.80 -5.14 2.10
C ASN A 31 4.18 -5.60 2.57
N LEU A 32 5.04 -6.04 1.64
CA LEU A 32 6.42 -6.46 1.94
C LEU A 32 7.28 -5.29 2.46
N VAL A 33 7.17 -4.10 1.84
CA VAL A 33 7.88 -2.90 2.29
C VAL A 33 7.43 -2.51 3.70
N ILE A 34 6.13 -2.51 3.95
CA ILE A 34 5.54 -2.18 5.25
C ILE A 34 6.02 -3.17 6.32
N ALA A 35 5.86 -4.48 6.06
CA ALA A 35 6.25 -5.54 6.98
C ALA A 35 7.75 -5.54 7.25
N GLY A 36 8.57 -5.39 6.20
CA GLY A 36 10.02 -5.29 6.30
C GLY A 36 10.46 -4.09 7.12
N THR A 37 9.85 -2.93 6.92
CA THR A 37 10.15 -1.71 7.69
C THR A 37 9.81 -1.87 9.17
N GLY A 38 8.65 -2.47 9.48
CA GLY A 38 8.27 -2.79 10.85
C GLY A 38 9.25 -3.76 11.51
N LEU A 39 9.64 -4.82 10.80
CA LEU A 39 10.60 -5.81 11.30
C LEU A 39 11.98 -5.19 11.55
N VAL A 40 12.49 -4.38 10.62
CA VAL A 40 13.77 -3.69 10.78
C VAL A 40 13.74 -2.75 11.99
N GLY A 41 12.68 -1.95 12.13
CA GLY A 41 12.54 -1.07 13.30
C GLY A 41 12.47 -1.85 14.61
N PHE A 42 11.76 -2.98 14.61
CA PHE A 42 11.61 -3.85 15.78
C PHE A 42 12.96 -4.42 16.25
N VAL A 43 13.77 -4.94 15.30
CA VAL A 43 15.11 -5.49 15.57
C VAL A 43 16.09 -4.39 15.98
N ALA A 44 16.08 -3.25 15.27
CA ALA A 44 17.01 -2.14 15.52
C ALA A 44 16.79 -1.50 16.90
N LEU A 45 15.54 -1.39 17.35
CA LEU A 45 15.19 -0.83 18.66
C LEU A 45 15.21 -1.86 19.80
N GLN A 46 15.60 -3.11 19.53
CA GLN A 46 15.65 -4.19 20.53
C GLN A 46 14.33 -4.28 21.34
N VAL A 47 13.20 -4.08 20.65
CA VAL A 47 11.89 -3.93 21.32
C VAL A 47 11.59 -5.19 22.10
N ARG A 48 11.49 -5.06 23.42
CA ARG A 48 11.01 -6.15 24.28
C ARG A 48 9.49 -6.17 24.21
N ILE A 49 8.91 -7.36 24.05
CA ILE A 49 7.46 -7.55 24.03
C ILE A 49 7.01 -8.01 25.42
N PRO A 50 6.60 -7.10 26.31
CA PRO A 50 6.09 -7.52 27.63
C PRO A 50 4.77 -8.28 27.54
N TYR A 51 3.99 -8.07 26.46
CA TYR A 51 2.66 -8.66 26.26
C TYR A 51 2.50 -9.17 24.81
N PRO A 52 2.94 -10.40 24.50
CA PRO A 52 2.94 -10.94 23.13
C PRO A 52 1.55 -11.03 22.51
N GLU A 53 0.51 -11.29 23.31
CA GLU A 53 -0.88 -11.32 22.85
C GLU A 53 -1.34 -9.95 22.33
N ARG A 54 -1.04 -8.86 23.06
CA ARG A 54 -1.39 -7.50 22.64
C ARG A 54 -0.61 -7.05 21.41
N PHE A 55 0.62 -7.52 21.28
CA PHE A 55 1.44 -7.28 20.09
C PHE A 55 0.81 -7.90 18.84
N ILE A 56 0.38 -9.16 18.91
CA ILE A 56 -0.30 -9.84 17.80
C ILE A 56 -1.58 -9.09 17.40
N TYR A 57 -2.41 -8.69 18.37
CA TYR A 57 -3.60 -7.88 18.08
C TYR A 57 -3.24 -6.57 17.36
N SER A 58 -2.16 -5.90 17.81
CA SER A 58 -1.70 -4.65 17.21
C SER A 58 -1.22 -4.85 15.77
N CYS A 59 -0.50 -5.95 15.49
CA CYS A 59 -0.08 -6.32 14.14
C CYS A 59 -1.28 -6.59 13.23
N VAL A 60 -2.30 -7.31 13.70
CA VAL A 60 -3.51 -7.62 12.92
C VAL A 60 -4.29 -6.33 12.60
N VAL A 61 -4.53 -5.49 13.60
CA VAL A 61 -5.22 -4.19 13.40
C VAL A 61 -4.45 -3.33 12.41
N TYR A 62 -3.13 -3.24 12.57
CA TYR A 62 -2.28 -2.49 11.65
C TYR A 62 -2.35 -3.04 10.21
N LEU A 63 -2.29 -4.37 10.04
CA LEU A 63 -2.42 -5.02 8.73
C LEU A 63 -3.76 -4.67 8.06
N LEU A 64 -4.85 -4.70 8.82
CA LEU A 64 -6.19 -4.35 8.33
C LEU A 64 -6.26 -2.88 7.92
N VAL A 65 -5.76 -1.97 8.75
CA VAL A 65 -5.74 -0.53 8.46
C VAL A 65 -4.89 -0.23 7.24
N ALA A 66 -3.69 -0.80 7.14
CA ALA A 66 -2.81 -0.62 5.98
C ALA A 66 -3.47 -1.10 4.68
N ASN A 67 -4.12 -2.28 4.72
CA ASN A 67 -4.88 -2.78 3.56
C ASN A 67 -6.10 -1.91 3.25
N PHE A 68 -6.78 -1.37 4.25
CA PHE A 68 -7.92 -0.48 4.04
C PHE A 68 -7.49 0.83 3.37
N CYS A 69 -6.40 1.46 3.84
CA CYS A 69 -5.82 2.65 3.22
C CYS A 69 -5.38 2.39 1.77
N TYR A 70 -4.81 1.20 1.51
CA TYR A 70 -4.51 0.75 0.16
C TYR A 70 -5.78 0.65 -0.70
N CYS A 71 -6.84 0.05 -0.15
CA CYS A 71 -8.14 -0.06 -0.82
C CYS A 71 -8.83 1.29 -1.07
N LEU A 72 -8.61 2.31 -0.23
CA LEU A 72 -9.10 3.66 -0.50
C LEU A 72 -8.35 4.33 -1.65
N SER A 73 -7.07 4.00 -1.87
CA SER A 73 -6.22 4.64 -2.86
C SER A 73 -6.59 4.26 -4.31
N TRP A 74 -6.84 2.97 -4.59
CA TRP A 74 -7.38 2.56 -5.90
C TRP A 74 -8.86 2.92 -6.07
N GLY A 75 -9.65 2.87 -4.98
CA GLY A 75 -11.07 3.23 -4.99
C GLY A 75 -11.31 4.71 -5.34
N THR A 76 -10.47 5.61 -4.80
CA THR A 76 -10.51 7.04 -5.16
C THR A 76 -10.16 7.27 -6.63
N GLU A 77 -9.27 6.45 -7.19
CA GLU A 77 -8.94 6.54 -8.61
C GLU A 77 -10.10 6.06 -9.50
N LEU A 78 -10.76 4.95 -9.15
CA LEU A 78 -11.96 4.50 -9.85
C LEU A 78 -13.07 5.55 -9.78
N LEU A 79 -13.25 6.19 -8.63
CA LEU A 79 -14.20 7.28 -8.44
C LEU A 79 -13.85 8.48 -9.36
N LEU A 80 -12.58 8.85 -9.43
CA LEU A 80 -12.09 9.90 -10.32
C LEU A 80 -12.30 9.55 -11.80
N LEU A 81 -12.09 8.30 -12.20
CA LEU A 81 -12.35 7.84 -13.56
C LEU A 81 -13.85 7.97 -13.89
N HIS A 82 -14.72 7.54 -12.96
CA HIS A 82 -16.17 7.62 -13.11
C HIS A 82 -16.65 9.08 -13.26
N TYR A 83 -16.22 9.98 -12.37
CA TYR A 83 -16.61 11.40 -12.42
C TYR A 83 -16.00 12.15 -13.61
N SER A 84 -14.80 11.79 -14.05
CA SER A 84 -14.15 12.43 -15.20
C SER A 84 -14.63 11.91 -16.56
N ARG A 85 -15.61 10.99 -16.58
CA ARG A 85 -16.16 10.35 -17.80
C ARG A 85 -15.05 9.78 -18.70
N GLY A 86 -14.00 9.21 -18.10
CA GLY A 86 -12.89 8.60 -18.85
C GLY A 86 -11.97 9.57 -19.62
N ARG A 87 -12.12 10.89 -19.47
CA ARG A 87 -11.39 11.87 -20.31
C ARG A 87 -9.95 12.14 -19.88
N ARG A 88 -9.54 11.74 -18.67
CA ARG A 88 -8.20 12.03 -18.15
C ARG A 88 -7.38 10.74 -18.04
N SER A 89 -6.22 10.74 -18.67
CA SER A 89 -5.15 9.79 -18.37
C SER A 89 -4.69 10.01 -16.93
N LEU A 90 -5.16 9.16 -16.02
CA LEU A 90 -4.84 9.22 -14.59
C LEU A 90 -3.52 8.52 -14.26
N ALA A 91 -2.78 7.98 -15.24
CA ALA A 91 -1.57 7.19 -15.02
C ALA A 91 -0.51 7.92 -14.18
N ARG A 92 -0.32 9.23 -14.38
CA ARG A 92 0.60 10.04 -13.55
C ARG A 92 0.06 10.24 -12.12
N TYR A 93 -1.26 10.33 -11.96
CA TYR A 93 -1.92 10.47 -10.67
C TYR A 93 -1.85 9.19 -9.83
N ARG A 94 -1.92 8.01 -10.48
CA ARG A 94 -1.69 6.69 -9.85
C ARG A 94 -0.41 6.63 -9.06
N GLN A 95 0.68 7.01 -9.71
CA GLN A 95 2.01 6.90 -9.15
C GLN A 95 2.20 7.87 -7.98
N VAL A 96 1.64 9.08 -8.08
CA VAL A 96 1.67 10.06 -6.99
C VAL A 96 0.86 9.55 -5.78
N LEU A 97 -0.37 9.07 -5.98
CA LEU A 97 -1.19 8.50 -4.91
C LEU A 97 -0.51 7.31 -4.22
N TYR A 98 0.10 6.43 -5.01
CA TYR A 98 0.85 5.30 -4.48
C TYR A 98 2.06 5.74 -3.64
N VAL A 99 2.84 6.72 -4.11
CA VAL A 99 4.00 7.24 -3.38
C VAL A 99 3.58 7.94 -2.09
N ILE A 100 2.50 8.74 -2.12
CA ILE A 100 1.96 9.40 -0.93
C ILE A 100 1.49 8.35 0.09
N GLY A 101 0.71 7.36 -0.36
CA GLY A 101 0.21 6.29 0.49
C GLY A 101 1.34 5.44 1.10
N MET A 102 2.35 5.11 0.29
CA MET A 102 3.54 4.37 0.75
C MET A 102 4.37 5.18 1.74
N THR A 103 4.71 6.43 1.41
CA THR A 103 5.51 7.30 2.28
C THR A 103 4.80 7.56 3.60
N GLY A 104 3.50 7.88 3.55
CA GLY A 104 2.70 8.10 4.75
C GLY A 104 2.63 6.86 5.65
N SER A 105 2.45 5.69 5.04
CA SER A 105 2.42 4.43 5.79
C SER A 105 3.78 4.08 6.39
N LEU A 106 4.89 4.31 5.68
CA LEU A 106 6.25 4.13 6.19
C LEU A 106 6.53 5.02 7.40
N LEU A 107 6.19 6.31 7.31
CA LEU A 107 6.37 7.26 8.42
C LEU A 107 5.54 6.83 9.63
N LEU A 108 4.30 6.38 9.43
CA LEU A 108 3.46 5.88 10.50
C LEU A 108 4.04 4.62 11.15
N THR A 109 4.54 3.66 10.35
CA THR A 109 5.19 2.44 10.86
C THR A 109 6.41 2.78 11.71
N LEU A 110 7.27 3.67 11.21
CA LEU A 110 8.47 4.08 11.93
C LEU A 110 8.12 4.80 13.22
N LEU A 111 7.14 5.70 13.20
CA LEU A 111 6.67 6.42 14.38
C LEU A 111 6.13 5.45 15.44
N VAL A 112 5.24 4.53 15.06
CA VAL A 112 4.69 3.52 15.99
C VAL A 112 5.81 2.66 16.57
N THR A 113 6.71 2.17 15.73
CA THR A 113 7.82 1.31 16.15
C THR A 113 8.75 2.04 17.12
N PHE A 114 9.04 3.32 16.84
CA PHE A 114 9.83 4.18 17.72
C PHE A 114 9.16 4.40 19.08
N LEU A 115 7.86 4.73 19.10
CA LEU A 115 7.10 4.94 20.35
C LEU A 115 7.06 3.68 21.21
N VAL A 116 6.84 2.51 20.59
CA VAL A 116 6.83 1.21 21.28
C VAL A 116 8.23 0.88 21.82
N GLY A 117 9.27 1.08 21.01
CA GLY A 117 10.67 0.87 21.44
C GLY A 117 11.05 1.76 22.62
N ALA A 118 10.75 3.07 22.53
CA ALA A 118 10.99 4.01 23.62
C ALA A 118 10.26 3.59 24.90
N ALA A 119 8.96 3.25 24.80
CA ALA A 119 8.19 2.78 25.96
C ALA A 119 8.78 1.49 26.57
N SER A 120 9.27 0.56 25.74
CA SER A 120 9.89 -0.68 26.22
C SER A 120 11.19 -0.45 27.00
N ALA A 121 11.92 0.64 26.72
CA ALA A 121 13.14 1.01 27.44
C ALA A 121 12.87 1.55 28.85
N PHE A 122 11.67 2.10 29.13
CA PHE A 122 11.29 2.60 30.45
C PHE A 122 10.64 1.55 31.36
N VAL A 123 10.25 0.40 30.80
CA VAL A 123 9.58 -0.69 31.53
C VAL A 123 10.57 -1.80 31.94
N GLY A 124 11.83 -1.74 31.47
CA GLY A 124 12.92 -2.64 31.86
C GLY A 124 13.73 -2.11 33.04
#